data_AF-A0A7J4AYH5-F1
#
_entry.id   AF-A0A7J4AYH5-F1
#
_cell.length_a   1.000
_cell.length_b   1.000
_cell.length_c   1.000
_cell.angle_alpha   90.00
_cell.angle_beta   90.00
_cell.angle_gamma   90.00
#
_symmetry.space_group_name_H-M   'P 1'
#
loop_
_entity.id
_entity.type
_entity.pdbx_description
1 polymer ?
#
loop_
_entity_poly.entity_id
_entity_poly.type
_entity_poly.pdbx_seq_one_letter_code
_entity_poly.pdbx_strand_id
1 'polypeptide(L)' 'FGMGKMRELVRQNGFDVFVYGHTHSPNIKWEGKTLYVNPGSPTNPEPPFLTKPSVGLLKITKETIIPEIVTF' A
#
# COMPACT_ATOMS: atom_id res chain seq x y z
N PHE A 1 10.81 5.28 6.09
CA PHE A 1 10.08 6.52 5.75
C PHE A 1 8.88 6.69 6.68
N GLY A 2 8.65 7.87 7.25
CA GLY A 2 7.49 8.14 8.10
C GLY A 2 6.31 8.73 7.32
N MET A 3 5.09 8.61 7.86
CA MET A 3 3.85 9.09 7.22
C MET A 3 3.88 10.58 6.85
N GLY A 4 4.56 11.43 7.64
CA GLY A 4 4.67 12.86 7.34
C GLY A 4 5.34 13.14 5.98
N LYS A 5 6.43 12.44 5.68
CA LYS A 5 7.13 12.60 4.39
C LYS A 5 6.33 12.04 3.22
N MET A 6 5.60 10.94 3.44
CA MET A 6 4.71 10.37 2.41
C MET A 6 3.61 11.35 2.04
N ARG A 7 2.96 11.97 3.03
CA ARG A 7 1.93 13.01 2.80
C ARG A 7 2.48 14.24 2.09
N GLU A 8 3.71 14.66 2.42
CA GLU A 8 4.37 15.76 1.74
C GLU A 8 4.58 15.44 0.25
N LEU A 9 5.11 14.26 -0.06
CA LEU A 9 5.33 13.80 -1.44
C LEU A 9 4.01 13.71 -2.22
N VAL A 10 2.97 13.13 -1.62
CA VAL A 10 1.62 13.07 -2.21
C VAL A 10 1.11 14.47 -2.55
N ARG A 11 1.20 15.41 -1.60
CA ARG A 11 0.71 16.78 -1.81
C ARG A 11 1.50 17.52 -2.88
N GLN A 12 2.82 17.42 -2.87
CA GLN A 12 3.70 18.11 -3.82
C GLN A 12 3.51 17.62 -5.26
N ASN A 13 3.23 16.33 -5.44
CA ASN A 13 3.13 15.71 -6.76
C ASN A 13 1.68 15.43 -7.21
N GLY A 14 0.71 15.65 -6.33
CA GLY A 14 -0.71 15.42 -6.63
C GLY A 14 -1.07 13.95 -6.83
N PHE A 15 -0.44 13.02 -6.11
CA PHE A 15 -0.69 11.59 -6.29
C PHE A 15 -2.07 11.17 -5.76
N ASP A 16 -2.80 10.40 -6.58
CA ASP A 16 -4.03 9.72 -6.15
C ASP A 16 -3.74 8.39 -5.44
N VAL A 17 -2.62 7.74 -5.74
CA VAL A 17 -2.17 6.49 -5.09
C VAL A 17 -0.70 6.59 -4.70
N PHE A 18 -0.38 6.22 -3.45
CA PHE A 18 0.98 6.11 -2.94
C PHE A 18 1.28 4.69 -2.49
N VAL A 19 2.08 3.96 -3.28
CA VAL A 19 2.52 2.60 -2.96
C VAL A 19 3.83 2.66 -2.18
N TYR A 20 3.89 2.00 -1.02
CA TYR A 20 5.05 1.97 -0.14
C TYR A 20 5.29 0.56 0.42
N GLY A 21 6.47 0.32 1.00
CA GLY A 21 6.84 -0.99 1.54
C GLY A 21 7.69 -0.87 2.80
N HIS A 22 8.73 -1.69 2.90
CA HIS A 22 9.71 -1.78 4.01
C HIS A 22 9.21 -2.43 5.30
N THR A 23 7.96 -2.25 5.70
CA THR A 23 7.44 -2.86 6.95
C THR A 23 6.97 -4.31 6.80
N HIS A 24 6.90 -4.82 5.55
CA HIS A 24 6.32 -6.12 5.20
C HIS A 24 4.87 -6.35 5.71
N SER A 25 4.22 -5.31 6.24
CA SER A 25 2.88 -5.37 6.82
C SER A 25 1.87 -4.85 5.79
N PRO A 26 1.02 -5.70 5.20
CA PRO A 26 0.06 -5.27 4.20
C PRO A 26 -0.94 -4.27 4.78
N ASN A 27 -1.21 -3.21 4.04
CA ASN A 27 -2.12 -2.15 4.47
C ASN A 27 -2.78 -1.45 3.28
N ILE A 28 -4.07 -1.18 3.39
CA ILE A 28 -4.82 -0.31 2.50
C ILE A 28 -5.43 0.79 3.36
N LYS A 29 -5.19 2.04 3.00
CA LYS A 29 -5.75 3.18 3.71
C LYS A 29 -6.11 4.31 2.76
N TRP A 30 -7.34 4.79 2.87
CA TRP A 30 -7.74 6.06 2.26
C TRP A 30 -7.52 7.20 3.26
N GLU A 31 -6.87 8.27 2.82
CA GLU A 31 -6.86 9.57 3.52
C GLU A 31 -7.39 10.63 2.55
N GLY A 32 -8.64 11.05 2.75
CA GLY A 32 -9.35 11.89 1.79
C GLY A 32 -9.48 11.17 0.45
N LYS A 33 -8.95 11.77 -0.62
CA LYS A 33 -8.95 11.21 -1.99
C LYS A 33 -7.71 10.37 -2.33
N THR A 34 -6.71 10.33 -1.45
CA THR A 34 -5.47 9.60 -1.72
C THR A 34 -5.53 8.22 -1.10
N LEU A 35 -5.19 7.21 -1.91
CA LEU A 35 -5.03 5.83 -1.49
C LEU A 35 -3.55 5.55 -1.14
N TYR A 36 -3.30 5.11 0.08
CA TYR A 36 -2.00 4.62 0.55
C TYR A 36 -2.03 3.10 0.59
N VAL A 37 -1.05 2.45 -0.05
CA VAL A 37 -1.01 0.98 -0.17
C VAL A 37 0.36 0.44 0.20
N ASN A 38 0.37 -0.48 1.16
CA ASN A 38 1.49 -1.38 1.38
C ASN A 38 1.07 -2.78 0.94
N PRO A 39 1.68 -3.37 -0.10
CA PRO A 39 1.31 -4.71 -0.57
C PRO A 39 1.76 -5.83 0.39
N GLY A 40 2.55 -5.50 1.42
CA GLY A 40 3.20 -6.47 2.29
C GLY A 40 4.43 -7.07 1.63
N SER A 41 4.58 -8.40 1.70
CA SER A 41 5.76 -9.12 1.23
C SER A 41 5.35 -10.27 0.32
N PRO A 42 5.82 -10.36 -0.94
CA PRO A 42 5.43 -11.45 -1.85
C PRO A 42 6.03 -12.81 -1.44
N THR A 43 7.03 -12.80 -0.55
CA THR A 43 7.68 -13.97 0.05
C THR A 43 7.54 -13.94 1.57
N ASN A 44 7.91 -15.02 2.26
CA ASN A 44 7.96 -15.03 3.73
C ASN A 44 9.01 -14.04 4.25
N PRO A 45 8.61 -12.94 4.90
CA PRO A 45 9.55 -12.06 5.56
C PRO A 45 9.99 -12.66 6.90
N GLU A 46 11.22 -12.40 7.32
CA GLU A 46 11.74 -12.80 8.63
C GLU A 46 11.13 -11.93 9.75
N PRO A 47 10.60 -12.49 10.85
CA PRO A 47 10.34 -13.91 11.12
C PRO A 47 9.06 -14.41 10.40
N PRO A 48 9.08 -15.62 9.84
CA PRO A 48 8.04 -16.17 8.95
C PRO A 48 6.65 -16.37 9.58
N PHE A 49 6.50 -16.16 10.89
CA PHE A 49 5.27 -16.40 11.64
C PHE A 49 4.39 -15.15 11.84
N LEU A 50 4.91 -13.94 11.55
CA LEU A 50 4.19 -12.69 11.85
C LEU A 50 3.30 -12.19 10.72
N THR A 51 3.62 -12.50 9.46
CA THR A 51 2.87 -12.03 8.29
C THR A 51 2.90 -13.06 7.16
N LYS A 52 1.72 -13.46 6.67
CA LYS A 52 1.60 -14.30 5.48
C LYS A 52 2.11 -13.57 4.24
N PRO A 53 2.67 -14.29 3.25
CA PRO A 53 2.97 -13.70 1.94
C PRO A 53 1.73 -13.03 1.35
N SER A 54 1.93 -11.83 0.82
CA SER A 54 0.86 -11.03 0.25
C SER A 54 1.33 -10.16 -0.91
N VAL A 55 0.38 -9.80 -1.78
CA VAL A 55 0.54 -8.81 -2.84
C VAL A 55 -0.64 -7.84 -2.83
N GLY A 56 -0.41 -6.63 -3.34
CA GLY A 56 -1.48 -5.65 -3.57
C GLY A 56 -2.01 -5.75 -5.00
N LEU A 57 -3.33 -5.86 -5.14
CA LEU A 57 -4.03 -5.80 -6.41
C LEU A 57 -4.81 -4.48 -6.51
N LEU A 58 -4.50 -3.67 -7.52
CA LEU A 58 -5.22 -2.43 -7.81
C LEU A 58 -5.99 -2.58 -9.12
N LYS A 59 -7.32 -2.61 -9.03
CA LYS A 59 -8.22 -2.54 -10.19
C LYS A 59 -8.54 -1.07 -10.46
N ILE A 60 -8.07 -0.52 -11.57
CA ILE A 60 -8.20 0.90 -11.90
C ILE A 60 -9.16 1.04 -13.09
N THR A 61 -10.20 1.86 -12.93
CA THR A 61 -11.12 2.27 -14.01
C THR A 61 -11.07 3.79 -14.17
N LYS A 62 -11.88 4.35 -15.08
CA LYS A 62 -11.99 5.81 -15.22
C LYS A 62 -12.66 6.45 -14.00
N GLU A 63 -13.48 5.69 -13.28
CA GLU A 63 -14.36 6.16 -12.22
C GLU A 63 -13.77 5.89 -10.82
N THR A 64 -13.02 4.79 -10.67
CA THR A 64 -12.61 4.32 -9.34
C THR A 64 -11.32 3.52 -9.34
N ILE A 65 -10.74 3.39 -8.15
CA ILE A 65 -9.62 2.51 -7.84
C ILE A 65 -10.08 1.56 -6.76
N ILE A 66 -10.07 0.26 -7.04
CA ILE A 66 -10.48 -0.79 -6.11
C ILE A 66 -9.22 -1.53 -5.65
N PRO A 67 -8.73 -1.26 -4.42
CA PRO A 67 -7.57 -1.93 -3.86
C PRO A 67 -7.95 -3.21 -3.13
N GLU A 68 -7.08 -4.21 -3.18
CA GLU A 68 -7.23 -5.50 -2.52
C GLU A 68 -5.86 -6.04 -2.09
N ILE A 69 -5.79 -6.71 -0.93
CA ILE A 69 -4.62 -7.49 -0.53
C ILE A 69 -4.94 -8.95 -0.77
N VAL A 70 -4.13 -9.61 -1.60
CA VAL A 70 -4.21 -11.06 -1.85
C VAL A 70 -3.13 -11.74 -1.02
N THR A 71 -3.51 -12.76 -0.25
CA THR A 71 -2.60 -13.54 0.61
C THR A 71 -2.49 -14.98 0.15
N PHE A 72 -1.34 -15.62 0.35
CA PHE A 72 -1.06 -17.02 0.00
C PHE A 72 -0.70 -17.86 1.22
#